data_AF-A0A2V9S7P1-F1
#
_entry.id   AF-A0A2V9S7P1-F1
#
_cell.length_a   1.000
_cell.length_b   1.000
_cell.length_c   1.000
_cell.angle_alpha   90.00
_cell.angle_beta   90.00
_cell.angle_gamma   90.00
#
_symmetry.space_group_name_H-M   'P 1'
#
loop_
_entity.id
_entity.type
_entity.pdbx_description
1 polymer ?
#
loop_
_entity_poly.entity_id
_entity_poly.type
_entity_poly.pdbx_seq_one_letter_code
_entity_poly.pdbx_strand_id
1 'polypeptide(L)'
;MSSNRGRTLLAGSDKQFVWASIAHTFGIPGVPEWADWFADELNTHHALSYALGIGCDPVIIKGEKEQFLDWLSWGVESGAVSFPTQTGSIRWPGLSLEDIFLRAE
;
A
#
# COMPACT_ATOMS: atom_id res chain seq x y z
N MET A 1 -24.04 -12.68 -7.57
CA MET A 1 -22.83 -11.87 -7.76
C MET A 1 -22.12 -11.82 -6.42
N SER A 2 -20.95 -12.43 -6.29
CA SER A 2 -20.28 -12.58 -4.99
C SER A 2 -19.85 -11.19 -4.49
N SER A 3 -20.48 -10.71 -3.41
CA SER A 3 -20.07 -9.49 -2.72
C SER A 3 -18.76 -9.76 -1.96
N ASN A 4 -17.63 -9.74 -2.66
CA ASN A 4 -16.34 -9.76 -1.98
C ASN A 4 -16.10 -8.34 -1.40
N ARG A 5 -16.76 -8.07 -0.26
CA ARG A 5 -16.62 -6.84 0.52
C ARG A 5 -15.15 -6.57 0.83
N GLY A 6 -14.65 -5.41 0.41
CA GLY A 6 -13.33 -4.83 0.71
C GLY A 6 -12.24 -5.79 1.15
N ARG A 7 -11.83 -6.76 0.32
CA ARG A 7 -10.66 -7.62 0.59
C ARG A 7 -9.81 -7.80 -0.66
N THR A 8 -8.55 -7.44 -0.56
CA THR A 8 -7.55 -7.57 -1.62
C THR A 8 -6.42 -8.49 -1.14
N LEU A 9 -6.17 -9.57 -1.88
CA LEU A 9 -5.03 -10.47 -1.63
C LEU A 9 -3.82 -9.96 -2.42
N LEU A 10 -2.70 -9.73 -1.72
CA LEU A 10 -1.43 -9.29 -2.27
C LEU A 10 -0.36 -10.36 -2.04
N ALA A 11 0.56 -10.51 -3.00
CA ALA A 11 1.54 -11.59 -3.00
C ALA A 11 2.71 -11.38 -2.02
N GLY A 12 2.95 -10.14 -1.55
CA GLY A 12 4.02 -9.84 -0.61
C GLY A 12 3.63 -8.79 0.42
N SER A 13 4.36 -8.77 1.53
CA SER A 13 4.09 -7.91 2.69
C SER A 13 4.93 -6.64 2.76
N ASP A 14 5.89 -6.47 1.83
CA ASP A 14 6.71 -5.25 1.72
C ASP A 14 5.82 -4.00 1.60
N LYS A 15 6.09 -2.99 2.43
CA LYS A 15 5.24 -1.80 2.55
C LYS A 15 5.11 -1.03 1.24
N GLN A 16 6.20 -0.92 0.46
CA GLN A 16 6.16 -0.23 -0.83
C GLN A 16 5.36 -1.03 -1.85
N PHE A 17 5.51 -2.36 -1.86
CA PHE A 17 4.71 -3.25 -2.70
C PHE A 17 3.23 -3.17 -2.36
N VAL A 18 2.89 -3.24 -1.08
CA VAL A 18 1.50 -3.12 -0.59
C VAL A 18 0.91 -1.78 -0.99
N TRP A 19 1.63 -0.69 -0.73
CA TRP A 19 1.19 0.66 -1.07
C TRP A 19 0.98 0.85 -2.58
N ALA A 20 1.97 0.47 -3.39
CA ALA A 20 1.86 0.54 -4.85
C ALA A 20 0.66 -0.27 -5.37
N SER A 21 0.45 -1.47 -4.82
CA SER A 21 -0.66 -2.33 -5.19
C SER A 21 -2.01 -1.73 -4.83
N ILE A 22 -2.16 -1.15 -3.63
CA ILE A 22 -3.40 -0.48 -3.20
C ILE A 22 -3.64 0.78 -4.05
N ALA A 23 -2.63 1.64 -4.22
CA ALA A 23 -2.72 2.85 -5.01
C ALA A 23 -3.17 2.55 -6.46
N HIS A 24 -2.56 1.53 -7.07
CA HIS A 24 -2.91 1.07 -8.40
C HIS A 24 -4.32 0.46 -8.47
N THR A 25 -4.64 -0.46 -7.56
CA THR A 25 -5.92 -1.21 -7.57
C THR A 25 -7.12 -0.31 -7.34
N PHE A 26 -7.02 0.65 -6.41
CA PHE A 26 -8.14 1.52 -6.03
C PHE A 26 -8.12 2.88 -6.75
N GLY A 27 -7.05 3.19 -7.49
CA GLY A 27 -6.87 4.47 -8.16
C GLY A 27 -6.90 5.65 -7.19
N ILE A 28 -6.15 5.52 -6.10
CA ILE A 28 -5.92 6.59 -5.10
C ILE A 28 -4.54 7.22 -5.33
N PRO A 29 -4.26 8.44 -4.81
CA PRO A 29 -2.98 9.09 -5.02
C PRO A 29 -1.82 8.24 -4.50
N GLY A 30 -0.90 7.86 -5.38
CA GLY A 30 0.20 6.94 -5.08
C GLY A 30 1.55 7.66 -4.96
N VAL A 31 1.82 8.28 -3.81
CA VAL A 31 3.10 8.93 -3.49
C VAL A 31 3.98 7.94 -2.72
N PRO A 32 5.14 7.48 -3.25
CA PRO A 32 5.94 6.41 -2.63
C PRO A 32 6.29 6.64 -1.16
N GLU A 33 6.54 7.89 -0.79
CA GLU A 33 6.92 8.31 0.55
C GLU A 33 5.82 8.08 1.60
N TRP A 34 4.57 7.87 1.16
CA TRP A 34 3.45 7.58 2.06
C TRP A 34 3.39 6.10 2.47
N ALA A 35 4.21 5.22 1.88
CA ALA A 35 4.14 3.78 2.11
C ALA A 35 4.31 3.38 3.59
N ASP A 36 5.28 3.98 4.28
CA ASP A 36 5.53 3.68 5.70
C ASP A 36 4.35 4.08 6.57
N TRP A 37 3.89 5.33 6.42
CA TRP A 37 2.74 5.84 7.16
C TRP A 37 1.47 5.02 6.88
N PHE A 38 1.19 4.70 5.62
CA PHE A 38 0.00 3.93 5.26
C PHE A 38 0.05 2.50 5.80
N ALA A 39 1.24 1.88 5.90
CA ALA A 39 1.41 0.58 6.53
C ALA A 39 1.10 0.64 8.04
N ASP A 40 1.44 1.73 8.72
CA ASP A 40 1.11 1.94 10.12
C ASP A 40 -0.41 2.12 10.32
N GLU A 41 -1.09 2.81 9.41
CA GLU A 41 -2.57 2.92 9.41
C GLU A 41 -3.23 1.56 9.18
N LEU A 42 -2.73 0.75 8.23
CA LEU A 42 -3.22 -0.61 8.02
C LEU A 42 -3.12 -1.48 9.28
N ASN A 43 -2.04 -1.33 10.05
CA ASN A 43 -1.85 -2.03 11.32
C ASN A 43 -2.78 -1.49 12.41
N THR A 44 -2.86 -0.16 12.55
CA THR A 44 -3.70 0.55 13.53
C THR A 44 -5.17 0.18 13.37
N HIS A 45 -5.65 0.05 12.13
CA HIS A 45 -7.02 -0.32 11.83
C HIS A 45 -7.27 -1.83 11.70
N HIS A 46 -6.26 -2.67 11.99
CA HIS A 46 -6.32 -4.14 11.80
C HIS A 46 -6.81 -4.56 10.39
N ALA A 47 -6.42 -3.75 9.41
CA ALA A 47 -6.78 -3.92 8.01
C ALA A 47 -5.82 -4.83 7.25
N LEU A 48 -4.68 -5.21 7.85
CA LEU A 48 -3.74 -6.18 7.28
C LEU A 48 -3.79 -7.51 8.04
N SER A 49 -3.74 -8.61 7.30
CA SER A 49 -3.58 -9.95 7.86
C SER A 49 -2.72 -10.83 6.96
N TYR A 50 -1.78 -11.57 7.52
CA TYR A 50 -0.95 -12.51 6.77
C TYR A 50 -1.74 -13.74 6.33
N ALA A 51 -1.41 -14.27 5.15
CA ALA A 51 -1.94 -15.51 4.61
C ALA A 51 -0.81 -16.54 4.39
N LEU A 52 -1.18 -17.81 4.26
CA LEU A 52 -0.21 -18.87 3.92
C LEU A 52 0.18 -18.76 2.44
N GLY A 53 1.48 -18.64 2.17
CA GLY A 53 2.06 -18.64 0.82
C GLY A 53 3.15 -19.69 0.65
N ILE A 54 3.36 -20.15 -0.58
CA ILE A 54 4.48 -21.02 -0.95
C ILE A 54 5.40 -20.19 -1.85
N GLY A 55 6.61 -19.88 -1.38
CA GLY A 55 7.56 -19.03 -2.10
C GLY A 55 7.19 -17.54 -2.11
N CYS A 56 6.25 -17.12 -1.25
CA CYS A 56 5.86 -15.72 -1.05
C CYS A 56 5.28 -15.51 0.36
N ASP A 57 5.13 -14.25 0.73
CA ASP A 57 4.63 -13.76 2.03
C ASP A 57 3.30 -12.99 1.86
N PRO A 58 2.22 -13.66 1.44
CA PRO A 58 1.01 -12.99 1.01
C PRO A 58 0.27 -12.33 2.18
N VAL A 59 -0.37 -11.20 1.89
CA VAL A 59 -1.20 -10.46 2.85
C VAL A 59 -2.59 -10.20 2.27
N ILE A 60 -3.60 -10.26 3.13
CA ILE A 60 -4.96 -9.85 2.84
C ILE A 60 -5.16 -8.47 3.46
N ILE A 61 -5.43 -7.50 2.59
CA ILE A 61 -5.81 -6.14 2.94
C ILE A 61 -7.32 -6.04 2.99
N LYS A 62 -7.86 -5.49 4.06
CA LYS A 62 -9.29 -5.23 4.26
C LYS A 62 -9.55 -3.74 4.13
N GLY A 63 -10.50 -3.36 3.28
CA GLY A 63 -10.92 -1.99 3.10
C GLY A 63 -11.39 -1.72 1.67
N GLU A 64 -12.02 -0.56 1.51
CA GLU A 64 -12.53 -0.06 0.24
C GLU A 64 -11.89 1.30 -0.06
N LYS A 65 -12.05 1.77 -1.30
CA LYS A 65 -11.40 3.00 -1.77
C LYS A 65 -11.68 4.19 -0.87
N GLU A 66 -12.93 4.35 -0.48
CA GLU A 66 -13.42 5.47 0.33
C GLU A 66 -12.73 5.48 1.69
N GLN A 67 -12.60 4.34 2.34
CA GLN A 67 -11.90 4.21 3.62
C GLN A 67 -10.43 4.61 3.52
N PHE A 68 -9.74 4.19 2.45
CA PHE A 68 -8.33 4.56 2.27
C PHE A 68 -8.16 6.04 1.95
N LEU A 69 -9.10 6.64 1.22
CA LEU A 69 -9.11 8.09 0.97
C LEU A 69 -9.40 8.89 2.25
N ASP A 70 -10.28 8.40 3.13
CA ASP A 70 -10.56 9.04 4.42
C ASP A 70 -9.30 9.07 5.30
N TRP A 71 -8.56 7.96 5.37
CA TRP A 71 -7.28 7.92 6.08
C TRP A 71 -6.29 8.91 5.48
N LEU A 72 -6.13 8.92 4.15
CA LEU A 72 -5.22 9.84 3.46
C LEU A 72 -5.60 11.31 3.69
N SER A 73 -6.90 11.64 3.69
CA SER A 73 -7.37 13.00 3.99
C SER A 73 -6.90 13.41 5.38
N TRP A 74 -7.12 12.55 6.38
CA TRP A 74 -6.67 12.79 7.74
C TRP A 74 -5.14 12.90 7.85
N GLY A 75 -4.39 12.02 7.16
CA GLY A 75 -2.93 12.05 7.14
C GLY A 75 -2.36 13.35 6.57
N VAL A 76 -3.01 13.90 5.54
CA VAL A 76 -2.65 15.21 4.97
C VAL A 76 -3.04 16.36 5.89
N GLU A 77 -4.27 16.35 6.42
CA GLU A 77 -4.80 17.42 7.30
C GLU A 77 -4.00 17.53 8.62
N SER A 78 -3.55 16.39 9.15
CA SER A 78 -2.71 16.32 10.35
C SER A 78 -1.22 16.62 10.11
N GLY A 79 -0.79 16.66 8.84
CA GLY A 79 0.61 16.82 8.45
C GLY A 79 1.46 15.55 8.62
N ALA A 80 0.86 14.39 8.87
CA ALA A 80 1.56 13.10 8.95
C ALA A 80 2.14 12.67 7.58
N VAL A 81 1.44 13.01 6.50
CA VAL A 81 1.94 12.93 5.13
C VAL A 81 1.77 14.27 4.42
N SER A 82 2.64 14.55 3.47
CA SER A 82 2.62 15.81 2.72
C SER A 82 2.41 15.56 1.23
N PHE A 83 1.72 16.50 0.57
CA PHE A 83 1.72 16.54 -0.88
C PHE A 83 3.14 16.82 -1.42
N PRO A 84 3.46 16.32 -2.62
CA PRO A 84 4.71 16.66 -3.29
C PRO A 84 4.88 18.17 -3.44
N THR A 85 6.10 18.67 -3.21
CA THR A 85 6.44 20.10 -3.35
C THR A 85 6.49 20.57 -4.80
N GLN A 86 6.62 19.65 -5.74
CA GLN A 86 6.69 19.92 -7.17
C GLN A 86 5.49 19.33 -7.90
N THR A 87 4.88 20.15 -8.75
CA THR A 87 3.80 19.71 -9.65
C THR A 87 4.39 18.83 -10.76
N GLY A 88 3.79 17.66 -10.99
CA GLY A 88 4.20 16.78 -12.07
C GLY A 88 3.83 15.32 -11.82
N SER A 89 4.36 14.44 -12.67
CA SER A 89 4.21 12.99 -12.50
C SER A 89 5.06 12.51 -11.31
N ILE A 90 4.45 11.73 -10.43
CA ILE A 90 5.14 11.05 -9.34
C ILE A 90 6.14 10.04 -9.91
N ARG A 91 7.38 10.10 -9.42
CA ARG A 91 8.43 9.14 -9.78
C ARG A 91 8.46 8.02 -8.75
N TRP A 92 8.08 6.83 -9.17
CA TRP A 92 8.27 5.62 -8.37
C TRP A 92 9.74 5.18 -8.44
N PRO A 93 10.31 4.68 -7.33
CA PRO A 93 11.64 4.09 -7.37
C PRO A 93 11.64 2.93 -8.36
N GLY A 94 12.67 2.87 -9.21
CA GLY A 94 12.89 1.71 -10.07
C GLY A 94 13.27 0.51 -9.23
N LEU A 95 12.81 -0.67 -9.63
CA LEU A 95 13.28 -1.95 -9.11
C LEU A 95 14.29 -2.52 -10.10
N SER A 96 15.52 -2.77 -9.66
CA SER A 96 16.46 -3.58 -10.43
C SER A 96 16.22 -5.08 -10.18
N LEU A 97 16.71 -5.92 -11.09
CA LEU A 97 16.68 -7.38 -10.85
C LEU A 97 17.53 -7.76 -9.62
N GLU A 98 18.61 -7.04 -9.36
CA GLU A 98 19.47 -7.26 -8.19
C GLU A 98 18.71 -7.03 -6.87
N ASP A 99 17.90 -5.96 -6.81
CA ASP A 99 17.04 -5.65 -5.66
C ASP A 99 16.00 -6.74 -5.38
N ILE A 100 15.60 -7.48 -6.42
CA ILE A 100 14.62 -8.58 -6.30
C ILE A 100 15.30 -9.82 -5.72
N PHE A 101 16.51 -10.15 -6.17
CA PHE A 101 17.22 -11.36 -5.72
C PHE A 101 17.84 -11.22 -4.32
N LEU A 102 18.29 -10.03 -3.93
CA LEU A 102 18.86 -9.79 -2.59
C LEU A 102 17.83 -9.87 -1.44
N ARG A 103 16.53 -9.81 -1.74
CA ARG A 103 15.45 -9.95 -0.75
C ARG A 103 15.06 -11.41 -0.47
N ALA A 104 15.63 -12.36 -1.21
CA ALA A 104 15.30 -13.79 -1.13
C ALA A 104 16.27 -14.61 -0.26
N GLU A 105 17.26 -13.96 0.37
CA GLU A 105 18.22 -14.54 1.34
C GLU A 105 17.83 -14.19 2.79
#